data_AF-A0AA85BAI3-F1
#
_entry.id   AF-A0AA85BAI3-F1
#
_cell.length_a   1.000
_cell.length_b   1.000
_cell.length_c   1.000
_cell.angle_alpha   90.00
_cell.angle_beta   90.00
_cell.angle_gamma   90.00
#
_symmetry.space_group_name_H-M   'P 1'
#
loop_
_entity.id
_entity.type
_entity.pdbx_description
1 polymer ?
#
loop_
_entity_poly.entity_id
_entity_poly.type
_entity_poly.pdbx_seq_one_letter_code
_entity_poly.pdbx_strand_id
1 'polypeptide(L)'
;MASEVFDEPGNILMVNGAVDRYGFFKGEQFCETNTRKLSESSLNKIRRKELKWQNMLTEWDKWMYYKTDRVRNQCRKGIAPAIRSRVWEYLCGSHRIMQIERGKYQVLLRMSGDPKTISQIKLDVDRQLPNHVLFATSHGNGKASLFNILKAYSLLHPATGYCQAQAPIAAALLIHMPEEDAFWTFVCLCNQYMTDYFKSDLVRVKLN
;
A
#
# COMPACT_ATOMS: atom_id res chain seq x y z
N MET A 1 46.95 -22.67 -1.35
CA MET A 1 46.68 -21.26 -1.69
C MET A 1 45.81 -21.30 -2.94
N ALA A 2 44.50 -21.41 -2.75
CA ALA A 2 43.51 -21.40 -3.83
C ALA A 2 42.76 -20.07 -3.69
N SER A 3 42.92 -19.19 -4.66
CA SER A 3 42.24 -17.90 -4.74
C SER A 3 40.80 -18.15 -5.17
N GLU A 4 39.86 -17.85 -4.28
CA GLU A 4 38.43 -17.77 -4.59
C GLU A 4 38.21 -16.67 -5.63
N VAL A 5 37.65 -17.07 -6.78
CA VAL A 5 37.12 -16.17 -7.79
C VAL A 5 35.84 -15.59 -7.21
N PHE A 6 35.87 -14.31 -6.84
CA PHE A 6 34.65 -13.56 -6.55
C PHE A 6 33.90 -13.37 -7.87
N ASP A 7 32.73 -13.99 -7.98
CA ASP A 7 31.74 -13.63 -9.00
C ASP A 7 31.46 -12.13 -8.87
N GLU A 8 31.80 -11.37 -9.93
CA GLU A 8 31.36 -9.98 -10.03
C GLU A 8 29.83 -9.94 -10.00
N PRO A 9 29.21 -9.07 -9.17
CA PRO A 9 27.77 -8.86 -9.24
C PRO A 9 27.43 -8.21 -10.57
N GLY A 10 27.02 -9.04 -11.52
CA GLY A 10 26.67 -8.63 -12.87
C GLY A 10 25.68 -7.48 -12.89
N ASN A 11 26.05 -6.39 -13.56
CA ASN A 11 25.16 -5.49 -14.31
C ASN A 11 23.77 -5.17 -13.71
N ILE A 12 23.68 -4.73 -12.45
CA ILE A 12 22.46 -4.07 -11.92
C ILE A 12 22.75 -2.61 -11.58
N LEU A 13 23.42 -1.90 -12.48
CA LEU A 13 23.42 -0.44 -12.47
C LEU A 13 23.20 0.05 -13.89
N MET A 14 22.19 0.93 -14.04
CA MET A 14 21.73 1.63 -15.24
C MET A 14 20.52 1.02 -15.98
N VAL A 15 19.36 0.89 -15.32
CA VAL A 15 18.08 1.03 -16.05
C VAL A 15 17.89 2.51 -16.38
N ASN A 16 18.51 2.95 -17.47
CA ASN A 16 18.09 4.17 -18.14
C ASN A 16 16.67 3.97 -18.69
N GLY A 17 15.70 4.75 -18.21
CA GLY A 17 14.63 5.26 -19.07
C GLY A 17 13.19 4.87 -18.72
N ALA A 18 12.54 5.78 -17.97
CA ALA A 18 11.09 5.92 -17.74
C ALA A 18 10.40 4.81 -16.93
N VAL A 19 10.32 5.02 -15.62
CA VAL A 19 9.23 4.45 -14.81
C VAL A 19 7.94 5.18 -15.16
N ASP A 20 6.80 4.50 -15.03
CA ASP A 20 5.51 5.18 -15.16
C ASP A 20 5.22 6.06 -13.93
N ARG A 21 4.11 6.79 -13.98
CA ARG A 21 3.68 7.67 -12.88
C ARG A 21 3.46 6.98 -11.53
N TYR A 22 3.37 5.65 -11.53
CA TYR A 22 3.18 4.85 -10.33
C TYR A 22 4.48 4.24 -9.85
N GLY A 23 5.56 4.29 -10.64
CA GLY A 23 6.88 3.78 -10.26
C GLY A 23 7.18 2.39 -10.83
N PHE A 24 6.40 1.90 -11.81
CA PHE A 24 6.70 0.63 -12.47
C PHE A 24 7.71 0.80 -13.61
N PHE A 25 8.68 -0.10 -13.68
CA PHE A 25 9.50 -0.36 -14.86
C PHE A 25 8.71 -1.16 -15.90
N LYS A 26 9.20 -1.19 -17.15
CA LYS A 26 8.62 -1.97 -18.26
C LYS A 26 8.29 -3.42 -17.83
N GLY A 27 7.19 -3.96 -18.35
CA GLY A 27 6.69 -5.31 -18.05
C GLY A 27 5.17 -5.39 -18.03
N GLU A 28 4.59 -6.53 -17.67
CA GLU A 28 3.12 -6.72 -17.64
C GLU A 28 2.38 -5.75 -16.69
N GLN A 29 3.06 -5.28 -15.64
CA GLN A 29 2.53 -4.35 -14.65
C GLN A 29 2.70 -2.87 -15.06
N PHE A 30 3.39 -2.60 -16.17
CA PHE A 30 3.73 -1.26 -16.63
C PHE A 30 2.58 -0.61 -17.41
N CYS A 31 2.41 0.71 -17.26
CA CYS A 31 1.45 1.47 -18.05
C CYS A 31 2.09 2.61 -18.85
N GLU A 32 2.37 2.38 -20.13
CA GLU A 32 3.00 3.35 -21.04
C GLU A 32 2.27 4.69 -21.15
N THR A 33 0.94 4.66 -21.13
CA THR A 33 0.08 5.86 -21.25
C THR A 33 0.36 6.90 -20.15
N ASN A 34 1.00 6.50 -19.05
CA ASN A 34 1.31 7.33 -17.89
C ASN A 34 2.73 7.94 -17.89
N THR A 35 3.52 7.74 -18.94
CA THR A 35 4.89 8.28 -19.05
C THR A 35 4.94 9.70 -19.65
N ARG A 36 3.85 10.17 -20.26
CA ARG A 36 3.79 11.50 -20.90
C ARG A 36 3.71 12.62 -19.86
N LYS A 37 4.47 13.70 -20.09
CA LYS A 37 4.32 14.94 -19.32
C LYS A 37 2.88 15.44 -19.42
N LEU A 38 2.29 15.75 -18.26
CA LEU A 38 0.94 16.27 -18.17
C LEU A 38 0.89 17.70 -18.73
N SER A 39 -0.13 18.01 -19.52
CA SER A 39 -0.38 19.39 -19.98
C SER A 39 -0.71 20.30 -18.80
N GLU A 40 -0.46 21.61 -18.94
CA GLU A 40 -0.81 22.61 -17.93
C GLU A 40 -2.31 22.58 -17.57
N SER A 41 -3.17 22.36 -18.57
CA SER A 41 -4.61 22.20 -18.35
C SER A 41 -4.96 20.96 -17.50
N SER A 42 -4.20 19.87 -17.65
CA SER A 42 -4.37 18.64 -16.86
C SER A 42 -3.85 18.83 -15.44
N LEU A 43 -2.70 19.49 -15.26
CA LEU A 43 -2.16 19.84 -13.95
C LEU A 43 -3.12 20.73 -13.17
N ASN A 44 -3.72 21.74 -13.83
CA ASN A 44 -4.71 22.59 -13.20
C ASN A 44 -6.00 21.85 -12.81
N LYS A 45 -6.42 20.85 -13.59
CA LYS A 45 -7.52 19.95 -13.18
C LYS A 45 -7.16 19.13 -11.94
N ILE A 46 -5.92 18.63 -11.84
CA ILE A 46 -5.44 17.87 -10.68
C ILE A 46 -5.41 18.77 -9.43
N ARG A 47 -4.79 19.96 -9.52
CA ARG A 47 -4.74 20.94 -8.42
C ARG A 47 -6.13 21.31 -7.90
N ARG A 48 -7.10 21.54 -8.80
CA ARG A 48 -8.49 21.82 -8.40
C ARG A 48 -9.15 20.64 -7.68
N LYS A 49 -8.87 19.40 -8.11
CA LYS A 49 -9.35 18.20 -7.40
C LYS A 49 -8.71 18.09 -6.02
N GLU A 50 -7.42 18.36 -5.90
CA GLU A 50 -6.68 18.34 -4.62
C GLU A 50 -7.26 19.36 -3.65
N LEU A 51 -7.39 20.63 -4.05
CA LEU A 51 -7.95 21.69 -3.20
C LEU A 51 -9.38 21.37 -2.76
N LYS A 52 -10.19 20.80 -3.66
CA LYS A 52 -11.55 20.36 -3.31
C LYS A 52 -11.54 19.26 -2.25
N TRP A 53 -10.64 18.28 -2.36
CA TRP A 53 -10.48 17.26 -1.33
C TRP A 53 -9.98 17.84 -0.01
N GLN A 54 -8.97 18.72 -0.03
CA GLN A 54 -8.49 19.41 1.17
C GLN A 54 -9.63 20.12 1.90
N ASN A 55 -10.44 20.90 1.19
CA ASN A 55 -11.59 21.59 1.78
C ASN A 55 -12.63 20.63 2.39
N MET A 56 -12.86 19.47 1.76
CA MET A 56 -13.75 18.45 2.32
C MET A 56 -13.16 17.81 3.58
N LEU A 57 -11.85 17.57 3.61
CA LEU A 57 -11.16 16.97 4.76
C LEU A 57 -11.12 17.92 5.97
N THR A 58 -11.01 19.24 5.77
CA THR A 58 -11.04 20.22 6.86
C THR A 58 -12.35 20.17 7.65
N GLU A 59 -13.48 19.94 6.97
CA GLU A 59 -14.81 19.81 7.59
C GLU A 59 -15.34 18.37 7.44
N TRP A 60 -14.48 17.35 7.58
CA TRP A 60 -14.80 15.96 7.22
C TRP A 60 -16.12 15.46 7.83
N ASP A 61 -16.32 15.66 9.12
CA ASP A 61 -17.51 15.16 9.83
C ASP A 61 -18.80 15.80 9.32
N LYS A 62 -18.78 17.10 9.01
CA LYS A 62 -19.90 17.81 8.37
C LYS A 62 -20.17 17.28 6.97
N TRP A 63 -19.13 16.97 6.19
CA TRP A 63 -19.30 16.39 4.85
C TRP A 63 -19.87 14.98 4.90
N MET A 64 -19.42 14.15 5.84
CA MET A 64 -19.92 12.80 6.01
C MET A 64 -21.32 12.76 6.59
N TYR A 65 -21.70 13.72 7.44
CA TYR A 65 -23.05 13.81 8.00
C TYR A 65 -24.08 14.37 7.00
N TYR A 66 -23.77 15.49 6.34
CA TYR A 66 -24.75 16.19 5.49
C TYR A 66 -24.61 15.92 3.99
N LYS A 67 -23.48 15.39 3.52
CA LYS A 67 -23.11 15.40 2.09
C LYS A 67 -22.41 14.11 1.63
N THR A 68 -22.71 12.97 2.24
CA THR A 68 -22.07 11.67 1.97
C THR A 68 -22.14 11.27 0.48
N ASP A 69 -23.28 11.52 -0.18
CA ASP A 69 -23.44 11.24 -1.61
C ASP A 69 -22.49 12.06 -2.48
N ARG A 70 -22.22 13.31 -2.08
CA ARG A 70 -21.26 14.17 -2.79
C ARG A 70 -19.84 13.63 -2.60
N VAL A 71 -19.48 13.18 -1.40
CA VAL A 71 -18.18 12.53 -1.14
C VAL A 71 -18.03 11.28 -2.01
N ARG A 72 -19.03 10.39 -2.03
CA ARG A 72 -19.04 9.18 -2.88
C ARG A 72 -18.88 9.51 -4.37
N ASN A 73 -19.58 10.53 -4.85
CA ASN A 73 -19.46 10.98 -6.24
C ASN A 73 -18.07 11.55 -6.54
N GLN A 74 -17.40 12.16 -5.57
CA GLN A 74 -16.01 12.60 -5.74
C GLN A 74 -15.03 11.42 -5.78
N CYS A 75 -15.25 10.36 -5.00
CA CYS A 75 -14.47 9.12 -5.11
C CYS A 75 -14.57 8.52 -6.51
N ARG A 76 -15.79 8.44 -7.08
CA ARG A 76 -16.03 7.92 -8.44
C ARG A 76 -15.33 8.73 -9.54
N LYS A 77 -15.11 10.02 -9.32
CA LYS A 77 -14.35 10.90 -10.24
C LYS A 77 -12.83 10.76 -10.11
N GLY A 78 -12.37 9.90 -9.19
CA GLY A 78 -10.98 9.66 -8.87
C GLY A 78 -10.40 10.69 -7.91
N ILE A 79 -9.56 10.19 -7.01
CA ILE A 79 -8.78 10.98 -6.06
C ILE A 79 -7.42 11.29 -6.68
N ALA A 80 -6.99 12.55 -6.57
CA ALA A 80 -5.71 13.01 -7.09
C ALA A 80 -4.54 12.32 -6.35
N PRO A 81 -3.47 11.89 -7.06
CA PRO A 81 -2.41 11.09 -6.46
C PRO A 81 -1.83 11.65 -5.16
N ALA A 82 -1.52 12.95 -5.13
CA ALA A 82 -0.84 13.58 -3.99
C ALA A 82 -1.67 13.58 -2.69
N ILE A 83 -2.99 13.40 -2.77
CA ILE A 83 -3.88 13.41 -1.60
C ILE A 83 -4.53 12.05 -1.34
N ARG A 84 -4.19 11.00 -2.11
CA ARG A 84 -4.79 9.66 -1.96
C ARG A 84 -4.59 9.11 -0.56
N SER A 85 -3.35 9.15 -0.06
CA SER A 85 -3.02 8.68 1.28
C SER A 85 -4.03 9.23 2.29
N ARG A 86 -4.07 10.56 2.42
CA ARG A 86 -4.92 11.24 3.38
C ARG A 86 -6.39 10.93 3.18
N VAL A 87 -6.90 11.01 1.94
CA VAL A 87 -8.33 10.74 1.68
C VAL A 87 -8.71 9.30 2.03
N TRP A 88 -7.86 8.32 1.73
CA TRP A 88 -8.11 6.92 2.08
C TRP A 88 -8.15 6.72 3.58
N GLU A 89 -7.26 7.36 4.33
CA GLU A 89 -7.29 7.30 5.80
C GLU A 89 -8.60 7.84 6.38
N TYR A 90 -9.14 8.91 5.79
CA TYR A 90 -10.44 9.46 6.21
C TYR A 90 -11.62 8.58 5.82
N LEU A 91 -11.58 7.97 4.63
CA LEU A 91 -12.64 7.11 4.13
C LEU A 91 -12.79 5.82 4.95
N CYS A 92 -11.68 5.19 5.33
CA CYS A 92 -11.71 3.96 6.15
C CYS A 92 -11.62 4.21 7.66
N GLY A 93 -11.37 5.46 8.07
CA GLY A 93 -11.26 5.85 9.48
C GLY A 93 -9.91 5.54 10.14
N SER A 94 -8.91 5.06 9.39
CA SER A 94 -7.59 4.70 9.95
C SER A 94 -6.89 5.86 10.65
N HIS A 95 -7.09 7.10 10.18
CA HIS A 95 -6.57 8.28 10.86
C HIS A 95 -7.02 8.39 12.32
N ARG A 96 -8.23 7.96 12.67
CA ARG A 96 -8.73 7.98 14.06
C ARG A 96 -8.13 6.84 14.86
N ILE A 97 -8.09 5.64 14.28
CA ILE A 97 -7.53 4.46 14.93
C ILE A 97 -6.05 4.68 15.27
N MET A 98 -5.27 5.24 14.34
CA MET A 98 -3.86 5.56 14.57
C MET A 98 -3.66 6.54 15.73
N GLN A 99 -4.57 7.51 15.92
CA GLN A 99 -4.50 8.44 17.05
C GLN A 99 -4.84 7.76 18.38
N ILE A 100 -5.82 6.85 18.39
CA ILE A 100 -6.24 6.08 19.57
C ILE A 100 -5.14 5.09 19.98
N GLU A 101 -4.59 4.36 19.01
CA GLU A 101 -3.58 3.31 19.18
C GLU A 101 -2.15 3.84 19.00
N ARG A 102 -1.91 5.11 19.36
CA ARG A 102 -0.62 5.77 19.14
C ARG A 102 0.51 4.98 19.81
N GLY A 103 1.55 4.64 19.04
CA GLY A 103 2.69 3.85 19.51
C GLY A 103 2.51 2.34 19.41
N LYS A 104 1.30 1.84 19.14
CA LYS A 104 1.01 0.40 19.04
C LYS A 104 1.79 -0.25 17.91
N TYR A 105 1.89 0.40 16.76
CA TYR A 105 2.64 -0.13 15.62
C TYR A 105 4.12 -0.37 15.99
N GLN A 106 4.77 0.59 16.65
CA GLN A 106 6.16 0.46 17.08
C GLN A 106 6.37 -0.67 18.10
N VAL A 107 5.38 -0.92 18.96
CA VAL A 107 5.40 -2.08 19.87
C VAL A 107 5.34 -3.38 19.07
N LEU A 108 4.42 -3.49 18.11
CA LEU A 108 4.28 -4.68 17.25
C LEU A 108 5.56 -4.98 16.45
N LEU A 109 6.27 -3.94 15.99
CA LEU A 109 7.54 -4.11 15.27
C LEU A 109 8.61 -4.81 16.12
N ARG A 110 8.64 -4.53 17.43
CA ARG A 110 9.62 -5.10 18.38
C ARG A 110 9.29 -6.52 18.82
N MET A 111 8.05 -6.95 18.67
CA MET A 111 7.61 -8.29 19.07
C MET A 111 8.13 -9.37 18.11
N SER A 112 8.36 -10.58 18.61
CA SER A 112 8.65 -11.75 17.78
C SER A 112 7.36 -12.33 17.20
N GLY A 113 7.38 -12.69 15.92
CA GLY A 113 6.28 -13.41 15.27
C GLY A 113 6.51 -14.92 15.27
N ASP A 114 5.44 -15.67 15.00
CA ASP A 114 5.51 -17.12 14.80
C ASP A 114 6.47 -17.46 13.63
N PRO A 115 7.48 -18.34 13.80
CA PRO A 115 8.48 -18.62 12.76
C PRO A 115 7.91 -19.10 11.43
N LYS A 116 6.82 -19.88 11.45
CA LYS A 116 6.17 -20.37 10.22
C LYS A 116 5.53 -19.21 9.46
N THR A 117 4.79 -18.37 10.18
CA THR A 117 4.18 -17.15 9.65
C THR A 117 5.22 -16.19 9.07
N ILE A 118 6.31 -15.94 9.81
CA ILE A 118 7.41 -15.06 9.35
C ILE A 118 8.05 -15.59 8.07
N SER A 119 8.26 -16.90 7.98
CA SER A 119 8.86 -17.53 6.80
C SER A 119 7.95 -17.37 5.58
N GLN A 120 6.64 -17.56 5.75
CA GLN A 120 5.65 -17.36 4.69
C GLN A 120 5.61 -15.90 4.21
N ILE A 121 5.60 -14.93 5.13
CA ILE A 121 5.61 -13.50 4.79
C ILE A 121 6.85 -13.16 3.96
N LYS A 122 8.04 -13.64 4.35
CA LYS A 122 9.28 -13.39 3.59
C LYS A 122 9.18 -13.86 2.14
N LEU A 123 8.70 -15.10 1.93
CA LEU A 123 8.52 -15.67 0.60
C LEU A 123 7.56 -14.84 -0.26
N ASP A 124 6.46 -14.36 0.32
CA ASP A 124 5.47 -13.58 -0.41
C ASP A 124 5.96 -12.15 -0.70
N VAL A 125 6.67 -11.51 0.24
CA VAL A 125 7.30 -10.19 0.07
C VAL A 125 8.27 -10.20 -1.12
N ASP A 126 9.05 -11.27 -1.29
CA ASP A 126 10.01 -11.36 -2.40
C ASP A 126 9.35 -11.45 -3.79
N ARG A 127 8.07 -11.83 -3.84
CA ARG A 127 7.30 -11.93 -5.08
C ARG A 127 6.43 -10.71 -5.36
N GLN A 128 6.34 -9.75 -4.43
CA GLN A 128 5.47 -8.59 -4.60
C GLN A 128 6.12 -7.50 -5.45
N LEU A 129 5.40 -7.11 -6.52
CA LEU A 129 5.69 -5.96 -7.37
C LEU A 129 7.18 -5.86 -7.80
N PRO A 130 7.77 -6.93 -8.36
CA PRO A 130 9.21 -7.00 -8.65
C PRO A 130 9.67 -5.93 -9.65
N ASN A 131 8.74 -5.38 -10.44
CA ASN A 131 9.01 -4.32 -11.41
C ASN A 131 8.71 -2.91 -10.88
N HIS A 132 8.43 -2.74 -9.58
CA HIS A 132 8.17 -1.43 -9.00
C HIS A 132 9.40 -0.89 -8.25
N VAL A 133 9.76 0.37 -8.45
CA VAL A 133 10.97 1.02 -7.90
C VAL A 133 11.18 0.79 -6.40
N LEU A 134 10.07 0.78 -5.64
CA LEU A 134 10.08 0.60 -4.18
C LEU A 134 10.50 -0.81 -3.75
N PHE A 135 10.24 -1.83 -4.57
CA PHE A 135 10.44 -3.24 -4.24
C PHE A 135 11.59 -3.89 -5.04
N ALA A 136 11.93 -3.33 -6.21
CA ALA A 136 12.96 -3.82 -7.10
C ALA A 136 14.38 -3.39 -6.68
N THR A 137 14.51 -2.28 -5.96
CA THR A 137 15.83 -1.72 -5.61
C THR A 137 16.44 -2.45 -4.42
N SER A 138 17.69 -2.88 -4.55
CA SER A 138 18.46 -3.54 -3.48
C SER A 138 18.69 -2.64 -2.26
N HIS A 139 18.68 -1.31 -2.46
CA HIS A 139 18.76 -0.30 -1.41
C HIS A 139 17.38 0.22 -0.96
N GLY A 140 16.28 -0.30 -1.50
CA GLY A 140 14.93 0.13 -1.18
C GLY A 140 14.42 -0.45 0.14
N ASN A 141 13.80 0.38 0.98
CA ASN A 141 13.17 -0.08 2.22
C ASN A 141 11.80 -0.74 1.98
N GLY A 142 11.30 -0.81 0.74
CA GLY A 142 9.94 -1.27 0.44
C GLY A 142 9.64 -2.69 0.88
N LYS A 143 10.56 -3.64 0.63
CA LYS A 143 10.41 -5.03 1.10
C LYS A 143 10.41 -5.12 2.62
N ALA A 144 11.28 -4.36 3.29
CA ALA A 144 11.34 -4.31 4.74
C ALA A 144 10.06 -3.71 5.34
N SER A 145 9.57 -2.60 4.79
CA SER A 145 8.31 -1.97 5.20
C SER A 145 7.10 -2.89 4.96
N LEU A 146 7.05 -3.60 3.83
CA LEU A 146 5.98 -4.56 3.56
C LEU A 146 6.01 -5.73 4.55
N PHE A 147 7.21 -6.27 4.83
CA PHE A 147 7.40 -7.29 5.85
C PHE A 147 6.91 -6.80 7.22
N ASN A 148 7.28 -5.58 7.61
CA ASN A 148 6.88 -4.96 8.87
C ASN A 148 5.36 -4.86 9.01
N ILE A 149 4.68 -4.36 7.98
CA ILE A 149 3.21 -4.22 7.96
C ILE A 149 2.54 -5.58 8.13
N LEU A 150 2.94 -6.59 7.35
CA LEU A 150 2.32 -7.91 7.37
C LEU A 150 2.59 -8.66 8.69
N LYS A 151 3.81 -8.55 9.22
CA LYS A 151 4.17 -9.08 10.54
C LYS A 151 3.35 -8.41 11.64
N ALA A 152 3.29 -7.09 11.65
CA ALA A 152 2.55 -6.35 12.67
C ALA A 152 1.06 -6.70 12.61
N TYR A 153 0.50 -6.88 11.41
CA TYR A 153 -0.89 -7.28 11.23
C TYR A 153 -1.16 -8.68 11.81
N SER A 154 -0.30 -9.67 11.52
CA SER A 154 -0.49 -11.03 12.02
C SER A 154 -0.39 -11.11 13.55
N LEU A 155 0.43 -10.27 14.16
CA LEU A 155 0.54 -10.12 15.61
C LEU A 155 -0.66 -9.40 16.23
N LEU A 156 -1.22 -8.40 15.54
CA LEU A 156 -2.42 -7.70 15.98
C LEU A 156 -3.67 -8.60 15.90
N HIS A 157 -3.70 -9.52 14.94
CA HIS A 157 -4.83 -10.40 14.66
C HIS A 157 -4.45 -11.88 14.71
N PRO A 158 -4.04 -12.43 15.87
CA PRO A 158 -3.51 -13.80 15.97
C PRO A 158 -4.53 -14.89 15.59
N ALA A 159 -5.84 -14.61 15.70
CA ALA A 159 -6.89 -15.55 15.32
C ALA A 159 -7.01 -15.75 13.79
N THR A 160 -6.75 -14.70 13.00
CA THR A 160 -6.74 -14.77 11.53
C THR A 160 -5.33 -15.02 11.00
N GLY A 161 -4.32 -14.49 11.70
CA GLY A 161 -2.93 -14.55 11.31
C GLY A 161 -2.65 -13.87 9.98
N TYR A 162 -1.65 -14.41 9.27
CA TYR A 162 -1.29 -13.98 7.93
C TYR A 162 -1.85 -14.96 6.89
N CYS A 163 -2.36 -14.43 5.78
CA CYS A 163 -2.69 -15.21 4.59
C CYS A 163 -2.13 -14.52 3.33
N GLN A 164 -1.77 -15.31 2.33
CA GLN A 164 -1.06 -14.86 1.13
C GLN A 164 -1.77 -13.71 0.38
N ALA A 165 -3.10 -13.68 0.40
CA ALA A 165 -3.89 -12.65 -0.27
C ALA A 165 -3.71 -11.23 0.33
N GLN A 166 -3.07 -11.11 1.50
CA GLN A 166 -2.82 -9.84 2.17
C GLN A 166 -1.64 -9.07 1.58
N ALA A 167 -0.57 -9.76 1.19
CA ALA A 167 0.65 -9.13 0.66
C ALA A 167 0.42 -8.16 -0.51
N PRO A 168 -0.35 -8.50 -1.57
CA PRO A 168 -0.57 -7.58 -2.68
C PRO A 168 -1.35 -6.33 -2.26
N ILE A 169 -2.26 -6.44 -1.28
CA ILE A 169 -3.07 -5.32 -0.79
C ILE A 169 -2.18 -4.36 0.02
N ALA A 170 -1.38 -4.89 0.95
CA ALA A 170 -0.43 -4.10 1.73
C ALA A 170 0.61 -3.43 0.83
N ALA A 171 1.11 -4.13 -0.19
CA ALA A 171 2.05 -3.57 -1.16
C ALA A 171 1.45 -2.41 -1.96
N ALA A 172 0.20 -2.54 -2.41
CA ALA A 172 -0.52 -1.48 -3.13
C ALA A 172 -0.75 -0.22 -2.27
N LEU A 173 -1.02 -0.38 -0.97
CA LEU A 173 -1.11 0.74 -0.04
C LEU A 173 0.25 1.42 0.16
N LEU A 174 1.32 0.64 0.31
CA LEU A 174 2.67 1.15 0.57
C LEU A 174 3.25 1.96 -0.60
N ILE A 175 2.77 1.75 -1.84
CA ILE A 175 3.10 2.62 -2.99
C ILE A 175 2.56 4.04 -2.80
N HIS A 176 1.49 4.20 -2.02
CA HIS A 176 0.77 5.47 -1.88
C HIS A 176 0.91 6.12 -0.51
N MET A 177 1.44 5.41 0.48
CA MET A 177 1.38 5.79 1.89
C MET A 177 2.70 5.51 2.60
N PRO A 178 3.10 6.34 3.58
CA PRO A 178 4.09 5.97 4.57
C PRO A 178 3.75 4.64 5.27
N GLU A 179 4.75 3.95 5.79
CA GLU A 179 4.61 2.59 6.33
C GLU A 179 3.52 2.47 7.42
N GLU A 180 3.51 3.37 8.41
CA GLU A 180 2.53 3.30 9.51
C GLU A 180 1.10 3.67 9.04
N ASP A 181 0.96 4.67 8.16
CA ASP A 181 -0.32 5.03 7.56
C ASP A 181 -0.89 3.85 6.73
N ALA A 182 -0.01 3.18 5.98
CA ALA A 182 -0.34 1.98 5.21
C ALA A 182 -0.78 0.84 6.14
N PHE A 183 -0.08 0.62 7.26
CA PHE A 183 -0.46 -0.37 8.27
C PHE A 183 -1.87 -0.14 8.82
N TRP A 184 -2.17 1.06 9.31
CA TRP A 184 -3.49 1.33 9.89
C TRP A 184 -4.62 1.33 8.87
N THR A 185 -4.34 1.78 7.64
CA THR A 185 -5.29 1.69 6.53
C THR A 185 -5.55 0.23 6.18
N PHE A 186 -4.51 -0.61 6.13
CA PHE A 186 -4.62 -2.03 5.89
C PHE A 186 -5.45 -2.75 6.96
N VAL A 187 -5.19 -2.46 8.24
CA VAL A 187 -5.98 -2.97 9.38
C VAL A 187 -7.47 -2.63 9.22
N CYS A 188 -7.80 -1.38 8.89
CA CYS A 188 -9.19 -0.97 8.69
C CYS A 188 -9.84 -1.70 7.50
N LEU A 189 -9.11 -1.86 6.39
CA LEU A 189 -9.60 -2.59 5.22
C LEU A 189 -9.92 -4.05 5.54
N CYS A 190 -9.00 -4.74 6.21
CA CYS A 190 -9.19 -6.13 6.57
C CYS A 190 -10.37 -6.31 7.56
N ASN A 191 -10.46 -5.46 8.58
CA ASN A 191 -11.44 -5.61 9.65
C ASN A 191 -12.85 -5.15 9.28
N GLN A 192 -13.00 -4.23 8.33
CA GLN A 192 -14.31 -3.66 8.00
C GLN A 192 -14.86 -4.17 6.67
N TYR A 193 -14.00 -4.46 5.69
CA TYR A 193 -14.44 -4.71 4.31
C TYR A 193 -14.08 -6.10 3.81
N MET A 194 -13.18 -6.82 4.49
CA MET A 194 -12.66 -8.12 4.04
C MET A 194 -12.76 -9.21 5.11
N THR A 195 -13.66 -9.05 6.08
CA THR A 195 -13.83 -9.94 7.24
C THR A 195 -14.02 -11.41 6.88
N ASP A 196 -14.64 -11.70 5.73
CA ASP A 196 -14.87 -13.06 5.26
C ASP A 196 -13.92 -13.49 4.14
N TYR A 197 -13.13 -12.56 3.59
CA TYR A 197 -12.24 -12.83 2.46
C TYR A 197 -11.00 -13.64 2.88
N PHE A 198 -10.62 -13.54 4.15
CA PHE A 198 -9.45 -14.21 4.70
C PHE A 198 -9.78 -15.39 5.62
N LYS A 199 -11.06 -15.74 5.74
CA LYS A 199 -11.47 -16.98 6.43
C LYS A 199 -11.14 -18.17 5.53
N SER A 200 -10.72 -19.28 6.14
CA SER A 200 -10.38 -20.54 5.46
C SER A 200 -11.55 -21.12 4.65
N ASP A 201 -12.78 -20.78 5.02
CA ASP A 201 -13.96 -21.11 4.23
C ASP A 201 -14.12 -20.04 3.13
N LEU A 202 -13.53 -20.30 1.97
CA LEU A 202 -13.60 -19.49 0.75
C LEU A 202 -15.02 -19.43 0.15
N VAL A 203 -16.03 -19.02 0.93
CA VAL A 203 -17.44 -19.00 0.57
C VAL A 203 -17.72 -18.06 -0.63
N ARG A 204 -16.79 -17.17 -0.98
CA ARG A 204 -16.99 -16.14 -2.01
C ARG A 204 -16.25 -16.31 -3.34
N VAL A 205 -15.57 -17.43 -3.58
CA VAL A 205 -15.01 -17.73 -4.92
C VAL A 205 -15.70 -18.97 -5.50
N LYS A 206 -17.00 -18.83 -5.79
CA LYS A 206 -17.66 -19.64 -6.81
C LYS A 206 -17.96 -18.69 -7.97
N LEU A 207 -17.12 -18.76 -9.00
CA LEU A 207 -17.49 -18.25 -10.32
C LEU A 207 -18.54 -19.24 -10.84
N ASN A 208 -19.76 -18.76 -11.04
CA ASN A 208 -20.78 -19.47 -11.82
C ASN A 208 -20.48 -19.31 -13.30
#